data_AF-A0A2S6CV37-F1
#
_entry.id   AF-A0A2S6CV37-F1
#
_cell.length_a   1.000
_cell.length_b   1.000
_cell.length_c   1.000
_cell.angle_alpha   90.00
_cell.angle_beta   90.00
_cell.angle_gamma   90.00
#
_symmetry.space_group_name_H-M   'P 1'
#
loop_
_entity.id
_entity.type
_entity.pdbx_description
1 polymer ?
#
loop_
_entity_poly.entity_id
_entity_poly.type
_entity_poly.pdbx_seq_one_letter_code
_entity_poly.pdbx_strand_id
1 'polypeptide(L)'
;MLIYLLNPHLKIFDLYRNKFIGEKQMIIGRKILEILQDERPIRRLMAGFIGRSGLARLFRIRFQVQDYEIFFNPTGLSSLYWYKPTVGSKDYEFISSFLKEGDTYIDIGANIGTILIPAAKYIGKSGKAIAFEPHPKTYSYLRENVDLNNLGDVTINNCAVGNSDGYIYFTNNDI
;
A
#
# COMPACT_ATOMS: atom_id res chain seq x y z
N MET A 1 -45.23 32.03 44.04
CA MET A 1 -44.02 32.45 43.32
C MET A 1 -43.14 31.23 43.14
N LEU A 2 -42.82 30.70 41.96
CA LEU A 2 -43.21 30.88 40.57
C LEU A 2 -42.61 29.63 39.87
N ILE A 3 -43.48 28.80 39.28
CA ILE A 3 -43.26 27.95 38.08
C ILE A 3 -41.98 27.07 38.01
N TYR A 4 -42.18 25.76 38.20
CA TYR A 4 -41.42 24.71 37.52
C TYR A 4 -41.63 24.84 36.00
N LEU A 5 -40.56 24.96 35.22
CA LEU A 5 -40.44 24.48 33.83
C LEU A 5 -39.00 24.75 33.36
N LEU A 6 -38.18 23.70 33.22
CA LEU A 6 -37.28 23.45 32.07
C LEU A 6 -36.38 22.24 32.34
N ASN A 7 -36.43 21.32 31.38
CA ASN A 7 -35.87 19.98 31.38
C ASN A 7 -34.32 19.97 31.43
N PRO A 8 -33.66 19.41 32.47
CA PRO A 8 -32.19 19.43 32.60
C PRO A 8 -31.46 18.42 31.70
N HIS A 9 -32.17 17.53 31.00
CA HIS A 9 -31.53 16.48 30.20
C HIS A 9 -31.12 16.91 28.77
N LEU A 10 -31.58 18.06 28.25
CA LEU A 10 -31.17 18.51 26.90
C LEU A 10 -29.79 19.19 26.87
N LYS A 11 -29.45 20.00 27.89
CA LYS A 11 -28.21 20.80 27.87
C LYS A 11 -26.94 19.95 27.92
N ILE A 12 -26.96 18.83 28.64
CA ILE A 12 -25.80 17.92 28.73
C ILE A 12 -25.61 17.19 27.40
N PHE A 13 -26.68 16.65 26.81
CA PHE A 13 -26.62 15.98 25.51
C PHE A 13 -26.15 16.91 24.39
N ASP A 14 -26.61 18.16 24.37
CA ASP A 14 -26.15 19.14 23.39
C ASP A 14 -24.67 19.55 23.61
N LEU A 15 -24.21 19.62 24.87
CA LEU A 15 -22.80 19.88 25.17
C LEU A 15 -21.88 18.75 24.70
N TYR A 16 -22.26 17.50 24.98
CA TYR A 16 -21.51 16.32 24.53
C TYR A 16 -21.56 16.19 23.00
N ARG A 17 -22.72 16.44 22.38
CA ARG A 17 -22.87 16.45 20.93
C ARG A 17 -22.00 17.53 20.28
N ASN A 18 -21.99 18.74 20.82
CA ASN A 18 -21.17 19.85 20.30
C ASN A 18 -19.66 19.61 20.51
N LYS A 19 -19.27 19.05 21.65
CA LYS A 19 -17.87 18.63 21.89
C LYS A 19 -17.45 17.53 20.92
N PHE A 20 -18.29 16.52 20.72
CA PHE A 20 -18.04 15.43 19.78
C PHE A 20 -18.00 15.90 18.32
N ILE A 21 -18.90 16.81 17.92
CA ILE A 21 -18.88 17.45 16.60
C ILE A 21 -17.60 18.28 16.43
N GLY A 22 -17.19 19.05 17.45
CA GLY A 22 -15.96 19.83 17.44
C GLY A 22 -14.70 18.98 17.32
N GLU A 23 -14.61 17.88 18.08
CA GLU A 23 -13.52 16.90 17.97
C GLU A 23 -13.51 16.26 16.58
N LYS A 24 -14.67 15.86 16.04
CA LYS A 24 -14.77 15.29 14.70
C LYS A 24 -14.38 16.27 13.61
N GLN A 25 -14.80 17.54 13.69
CA GLN A 25 -14.38 18.60 12.77
C GLN A 25 -12.87 18.86 12.87
N MET A 26 -12.30 18.84 14.07
CA MET A 26 -10.86 18.99 14.28
C MET A 26 -10.07 17.82 13.69
N ILE A 27 -10.55 16.59 13.86
CA ILE A 27 -9.96 15.37 13.26
C ILE A 27 -10.03 15.43 11.74
N ILE A 28 -11.18 15.82 11.17
CA ILE A 28 -11.37 15.97 9.72
C ILE A 28 -10.43 17.06 9.18
N GLY A 29 -10.34 18.21 9.85
CA GLY A 29 -9.45 19.31 9.48
C GLY A 29 -7.98 18.89 9.48
N ARG A 30 -7.52 18.18 10.52
CA ARG A 30 -6.16 17.62 10.57
C ARG A 30 -5.91 16.64 9.43
N LYS A 31 -6.85 15.74 9.16
CA LYS A 31 -6.74 14.76 8.08
C LYS A 31 -6.68 15.43 6.69
N ILE A 32 -7.41 16.53 6.48
CA ILE A 32 -7.33 17.33 5.25
C ILE A 32 -5.96 17.99 5.13
N LEU A 33 -5.45 18.61 6.19
CA LEU A 33 -4.11 19.22 6.19
C LEU A 33 -3.02 18.20 5.90
N GLU A 34 -3.11 17.00 6.47
CA GLU A 34 -2.20 15.88 6.14
C GLU A 34 -2.28 15.48 4.67
N ILE A 35 -3.47 15.46 4.07
CA ILE A 35 -3.64 15.13 2.64
C ILE A 35 -2.96 16.19 1.78
N LEU A 36 -3.15 17.48 2.11
CA LEU A 36 -2.57 18.60 1.38
C LEU A 36 -1.04 18.65 1.43
N GLN A 37 -0.42 18.01 2.43
CA GLN A 37 1.04 17.90 2.56
C GLN A 37 1.65 16.78 1.72
N ASP A 38 0.85 15.89 1.13
CA ASP A 38 1.38 14.81 0.31
C ASP A 38 1.83 15.30 -1.06
N GLU A 39 2.75 14.56 -1.69
CA GLU A 39 3.25 14.89 -3.03
C GLU A 39 2.13 15.01 -4.07
N ARG A 40 1.06 14.20 -3.91
CA ARG A 40 -0.08 14.15 -4.85
C ARG A 40 -1.42 14.09 -4.08
N PRO A 41 -1.91 15.22 -3.54
CA PRO A 41 -3.09 15.25 -2.66
C PRO A 41 -4.37 14.74 -3.34
N ILE A 42 -4.59 15.11 -4.61
CA ILE A 42 -5.75 14.65 -5.40
C ILE A 42 -5.72 13.13 -5.55
N ARG A 43 -4.55 12.54 -5.75
CA ARG A 43 -4.38 11.09 -5.86
C ARG A 43 -4.71 10.38 -4.54
N ARG A 44 -4.35 10.95 -3.38
CA ARG A 44 -4.75 10.41 -2.07
C ARG A 44 -6.26 10.44 -1.87
N LEU A 45 -6.94 11.51 -2.28
CA LEU A 45 -8.40 11.61 -2.22
C LEU A 45 -9.08 10.56 -3.13
N MET A 46 -8.55 10.38 -4.34
CA MET A 46 -9.13 9.44 -5.31
C MET A 46 -8.83 7.96 -4.98
N ALA A 47 -7.74 7.65 -4.26
CA ALA A 47 -7.30 6.28 -4.01
C ALA A 47 -8.41 5.39 -3.45
N GLY A 48 -9.17 5.88 -2.46
CA GLY A 48 -10.28 5.13 -1.86
C GLY A 48 -11.50 4.99 -2.76
N PHE A 49 -11.74 5.92 -3.69
CA PHE A 49 -12.83 5.81 -4.66
C PHE A 49 -12.46 4.83 -5.79
N ILE A 50 -11.30 5.03 -6.40
CA ILE A 50 -10.81 4.21 -7.51
C ILE A 50 -10.55 2.76 -7.05
N GLY A 51 -10.01 2.57 -5.84
CA GLY A 51 -9.79 1.24 -5.28
C GLY A 51 -11.09 0.42 -5.13
N ARG A 52 -12.23 1.08 -4.91
CA ARG A 52 -13.55 0.45 -4.74
C ARG A 52 -14.36 0.33 -6.03
N SER A 53 -14.02 1.08 -7.08
CA SER A 53 -14.76 1.09 -8.34
C SER A 53 -14.38 -0.06 -9.29
N GLY A 54 -13.35 -0.83 -8.97
CA GLY A 54 -12.78 -1.84 -9.87
C GLY A 54 -11.91 -1.26 -10.99
N LEU A 55 -11.79 0.07 -11.08
CA LEU A 55 -11.01 0.77 -12.12
C LEU A 55 -9.52 0.93 -11.77
N ALA A 56 -9.08 0.46 -10.60
CA ALA A 56 -7.71 0.63 -10.12
C ALA A 56 -6.65 0.17 -11.14
N ARG A 57 -6.92 -0.95 -11.82
CA ARG A 57 -6.03 -1.54 -12.85
C ARG A 57 -5.86 -0.71 -14.12
N LEU A 58 -6.70 0.31 -14.36
CA LEU A 58 -6.50 1.25 -15.47
C LEU A 58 -5.32 2.19 -15.23
N PHE A 59 -4.81 2.23 -14.00
CA PHE A 59 -3.79 3.16 -13.58
C PHE A 59 -2.50 2.45 -13.23
N ARG A 60 -1.37 3.08 -13.59
CA ARG A 60 -0.02 2.60 -13.28
C ARG A 60 0.73 3.61 -12.43
N ILE A 61 1.52 3.10 -11.50
CA ILE A 61 2.48 3.86 -10.71
C ILE A 61 3.84 3.64 -11.36
N ARG A 62 4.44 4.73 -11.85
CA ARG A 62 5.78 4.70 -12.40
C ARG A 62 6.80 5.21 -11.37
N PHE A 63 7.80 4.40 -11.11
CA PHE A 63 8.95 4.72 -10.26
C PHE A 63 10.09 5.17 -11.17
N GLN A 64 10.35 6.47 -11.22
CA GLN A 64 11.26 7.05 -12.21
C GLN A 64 12.73 6.67 -11.98
N VAL A 65 13.19 6.61 -10.72
CA VAL A 65 14.60 6.35 -10.39
C VAL A 65 15.01 4.93 -10.75
N GLN A 66 14.15 3.95 -10.49
CA GLN A 66 14.38 2.53 -10.77
C GLN A 66 13.78 2.07 -12.11
N ASP A 67 13.10 2.99 -12.80
CA ASP A 67 12.41 2.83 -14.08
C ASP A 67 11.49 1.60 -14.15
N TYR A 68 10.68 1.35 -13.13
CA TYR A 68 9.70 0.24 -13.16
C TYR A 68 8.29 0.76 -12.94
N GLU A 69 7.32 -0.04 -13.33
CA GLU A 69 5.91 0.27 -13.18
C GLU A 69 5.21 -0.81 -12.37
N ILE A 70 4.17 -0.43 -11.62
CA ILE A 70 3.22 -1.39 -11.05
C ILE A 70 1.80 -0.91 -11.32
N PHE A 71 0.84 -1.81 -11.34
CA PHE A 71 -0.57 -1.44 -11.33
C PHE A 71 -0.95 -0.79 -10.00
N PHE A 72 -1.86 0.18 -10.06
CA PHE A 72 -2.54 0.64 -8.87
C PHE A 72 -3.55 -0.43 -8.44
N ASN A 73 -3.27 -1.06 -7.30
CA ASN A 73 -4.09 -2.13 -6.72
C ASN A 73 -4.68 -1.65 -5.38
N PRO A 74 -5.81 -2.20 -4.92
CA PRO A 74 -6.43 -1.84 -3.66
C PRO A 74 -5.67 -2.42 -2.46
N THR A 75 -4.37 -2.12 -2.36
CA THR A 75 -3.51 -2.47 -1.23
C THR A 75 -3.00 -1.19 -0.58
N GLY A 76 -2.68 -1.26 0.71
CA GLY A 76 -2.13 -0.11 1.45
C GLY A 76 -0.85 0.43 0.82
N LEU A 77 0.03 -0.47 0.39
CA LEU A 77 1.32 -0.11 -0.19
C LEU A 77 1.18 0.51 -1.60
N SER A 78 0.34 -0.07 -2.46
CA SER A 78 0.06 0.51 -3.78
C SER A 78 -0.61 1.89 -3.65
N SER A 79 -1.55 2.04 -2.70
CA SER A 79 -2.16 3.32 -2.39
C SER A 79 -1.12 4.35 -1.93
N LEU A 80 -0.24 3.97 -1.02
CA LEU A 80 0.82 4.85 -0.55
C LEU A 80 1.70 5.33 -1.71
N TYR A 81 2.19 4.43 -2.57
CA TYR A 81 3.01 4.82 -3.72
C TYR A 81 2.24 5.61 -4.79
N TRP A 82 0.92 5.44 -4.89
CA TRP A 82 0.08 6.21 -5.81
C TRP A 82 0.19 7.72 -5.55
N TYR A 83 0.20 8.11 -4.27
CA TYR A 83 0.26 9.52 -3.84
C TYR A 83 1.59 9.98 -3.21
N LYS A 84 2.49 9.05 -2.86
CA LYS A 84 3.88 9.27 -2.40
C LYS A 84 4.84 8.29 -3.08
N PRO A 85 5.13 8.45 -4.38
CA PRO A 85 6.00 7.53 -5.12
C PRO A 85 7.44 7.47 -4.59
N THR A 86 7.91 8.46 -3.82
CA THR A 86 9.30 8.52 -3.35
C THR A 86 9.56 7.76 -2.04
N VAL A 87 8.52 7.38 -1.29
CA VAL A 87 8.66 6.88 0.09
C VAL A 87 9.47 5.59 0.23
N GLY A 88 9.61 4.80 -0.84
CA GLY A 88 10.33 3.52 -0.83
C GLY A 88 11.72 3.56 -1.48
N SER A 89 12.21 4.74 -1.90
CA SER A 89 13.49 4.82 -2.62
C SER A 89 14.67 4.37 -1.74
N LYS A 90 14.64 4.72 -0.45
CA LYS A 90 15.71 4.38 0.51
C LYS A 90 15.85 2.89 0.76
N ASP A 91 14.74 2.15 0.81
CA ASP A 91 14.76 0.70 1.02
C ASP A 91 15.45 0.01 -0.16
N TYR A 92 15.12 0.44 -1.39
CA TYR A 92 15.79 -0.05 -2.59
C TYR A 92 17.26 0.37 -2.65
N GLU A 93 17.59 1.63 -2.36
CA GLU A 93 18.98 2.11 -2.32
C GLU A 93 19.83 1.26 -1.37
N PHE A 94 19.31 0.97 -0.18
CA PHE A 94 19.94 0.07 0.77
C PHE A 94 20.15 -1.33 0.19
N ILE A 95 19.11 -1.97 -0.36
CA ILE A 95 19.21 -3.33 -0.91
C ILE A 95 20.17 -3.38 -2.10
N SER A 96 20.04 -2.44 -3.05
CA SER A 96 20.87 -2.38 -4.25
C SER A 96 22.36 -2.17 -3.94
N SER A 97 22.72 -1.61 -2.77
CA SER A 97 24.11 -1.49 -2.33
C SER A 97 24.79 -2.84 -2.05
N PHE A 98 24.02 -3.92 -1.90
CA PHE A 98 24.52 -5.29 -1.70
C PHE A 98 24.41 -6.16 -2.96
N LEU A 99 23.74 -5.69 -4.00
CA LEU A 99 23.50 -6.47 -5.22
C LEU A 99 24.61 -6.22 -6.25
N LYS A 100 24.80 -7.22 -7.11
CA LYS A 100 25.62 -7.16 -8.33
C LYS A 100 24.87 -7.80 -9.49
N GLU A 101 25.26 -7.43 -10.71
CA GLU A 101 24.79 -8.12 -11.91
C GLU A 101 25.17 -9.61 -11.84
N GLY A 102 24.23 -10.48 -12.17
CA GLY A 102 24.39 -11.93 -12.08
C GLY A 102 24.05 -12.56 -10.73
N ASP A 103 23.74 -11.76 -9.70
CA ASP A 103 23.41 -12.30 -8.38
C ASP A 103 22.10 -13.12 -8.38
N THR A 104 21.97 -13.98 -7.37
CA THR A 104 20.68 -14.56 -6.99
C THR A 104 20.07 -13.77 -5.85
N TYR A 105 18.89 -13.18 -6.09
CA TYR A 105 18.13 -12.44 -5.10
C TYR A 105 16.91 -13.25 -4.65
N ILE A 106 16.68 -13.31 -3.33
CA ILE A 106 15.53 -14.00 -2.74
C ILE A 106 14.70 -13.00 -1.92
N ASP A 107 13.43 -12.85 -2.27
CA ASP A 107 12.48 -11.95 -1.61
C ASP A 107 11.40 -12.73 -0.86
N ILE A 108 11.36 -12.60 0.47
CA ILE A 108 10.43 -13.29 1.34
C ILE A 108 9.34 -12.32 1.79
N GLY A 109 8.11 -12.50 1.30
CA GLY A 109 7.02 -11.54 1.50
C GLY A 109 7.04 -10.43 0.46
N ALA A 110 7.21 -10.81 -0.81
CA ALA A 110 7.41 -9.89 -1.93
C ALA A 110 6.22 -8.94 -2.19
N ASN A 111 5.06 -9.18 -1.57
CA ASN A 111 3.88 -8.34 -1.65
C ASN A 111 3.51 -8.06 -3.11
N ILE A 112 3.42 -6.79 -3.53
CA ILE A 112 3.14 -6.38 -4.91
C ILE A 112 4.42 -6.14 -5.75
N GLY A 113 5.59 -6.56 -5.27
CA GLY A 113 6.84 -6.57 -6.04
C GLY A 113 7.64 -5.27 -6.02
N THR A 114 7.37 -4.35 -5.09
CA THR A 114 8.03 -3.02 -5.04
C THR A 114 9.52 -3.08 -4.71
N ILE A 115 10.00 -4.20 -4.17
CA ILE A 115 11.42 -4.47 -3.94
C ILE A 115 11.94 -5.52 -4.93
N LEU A 116 11.22 -6.62 -5.11
CA LEU A 116 11.54 -7.67 -6.09
C LEU A 116 11.84 -7.13 -7.49
N ILE A 117 10.96 -6.30 -8.05
CA ILE A 117 11.04 -5.85 -9.44
C ILE A 117 12.31 -5.02 -9.67
N PRO A 118 12.59 -3.94 -8.91
CA PRO A 118 13.81 -3.18 -9.13
C PRO A 118 15.07 -4.00 -8.80
N ALA A 119 15.04 -4.93 -7.83
CA ALA A 119 16.15 -5.85 -7.58
C ALA A 119 16.41 -6.79 -8.78
N ALA A 120 15.36 -7.39 -9.36
CA ALA A 120 15.45 -8.23 -10.54
C ALA A 120 15.96 -7.47 -11.77
N LYS A 121 15.60 -6.18 -11.91
CA LYS A 121 16.18 -5.31 -12.95
C LYS A 121 17.67 -5.06 -12.71
N TYR A 122 18.07 -4.83 -11.45
CA TYR A 122 19.45 -4.54 -11.09
C TYR A 122 20.40 -5.72 -11.34
N ILE A 123 20.02 -6.93 -10.89
CA ILE A 123 20.82 -8.15 -11.10
C ILE A 123 20.90 -8.57 -12.57
N GLY A 124 20.03 -8.01 -13.43
CA GLY A 124 20.09 -8.20 -14.87
C GLY A 124 19.67 -9.60 -15.35
N LYS A 125 19.86 -9.85 -16.65
CA LYS A 125 19.42 -11.09 -17.32
C LYS A 125 20.24 -12.33 -16.96
N SER A 126 21.46 -12.13 -16.45
CA SER A 126 22.35 -13.19 -15.97
C SER A 126 22.05 -13.57 -14.52
N GLY A 127 21.33 -12.72 -13.78
CA GLY A 127 20.91 -12.97 -12.41
C GLY A 127 19.59 -13.71 -12.32
N LYS A 128 19.24 -14.12 -11.11
CA LYS A 128 18.02 -14.87 -10.80
C LYS A 128 17.29 -14.24 -9.62
N ALA A 129 16.01 -13.94 -9.76
CA ALA A 129 15.16 -13.49 -8.67
C ALA A 129 14.14 -14.57 -8.29
N ILE A 130 14.04 -14.87 -6.99
CA ILE A 130 13.07 -15.83 -6.45
C ILE A 130 12.25 -15.11 -5.39
N ALA A 131 10.93 -15.11 -5.54
CA ALA A 131 10.05 -14.44 -4.61
C ALA A 131 8.98 -15.36 -4.04
N PHE A 132 8.56 -15.03 -2.82
CA PHE A 132 7.50 -15.72 -2.10
C PHE A 132 6.49 -14.68 -1.62
N GLU A 133 5.23 -14.85 -1.98
CA GLU A 133 4.12 -14.05 -1.46
C GLU A 133 2.97 -14.99 -1.07
N PRO A 134 2.68 -15.14 0.23
CA PRO A 134 1.74 -16.14 0.69
C PRO A 134 0.27 -15.77 0.43
N HIS A 135 -0.10 -14.48 0.41
CA HIS A 135 -1.49 -14.08 0.29
C HIS A 135 -1.97 -14.19 -1.17
N PRO A 136 -2.94 -15.08 -1.52
CA PRO A 136 -3.27 -15.38 -2.93
C PRO A 136 -3.66 -14.16 -3.77
N LYS A 137 -4.44 -13.24 -3.19
CA LYS A 137 -4.83 -11.99 -3.87
C LYS A 137 -3.63 -11.08 -4.12
N THR A 138 -2.73 -10.93 -3.14
CA THR A 138 -1.54 -10.09 -3.27
C THR A 138 -0.57 -10.70 -4.27
N TYR A 139 -0.43 -12.03 -4.25
CA TYR A 139 0.33 -12.78 -5.24
C TYR A 139 -0.21 -12.58 -6.68
N SER A 140 -1.52 -12.48 -6.88
CA SER A 140 -2.05 -12.14 -8.22
C SER A 140 -1.58 -10.76 -8.70
N TYR A 141 -1.51 -9.77 -7.81
CA TYR A 141 -0.96 -8.45 -8.11
C TYR A 141 0.56 -8.50 -8.37
N LEU A 142 1.29 -9.31 -7.61
CA LEU A 142 2.71 -9.55 -7.84
C LEU A 142 2.96 -10.08 -9.25
N ARG A 143 2.20 -11.11 -9.65
CA ARG A 143 2.29 -11.71 -10.98
C ARG A 143 2.04 -10.68 -12.09
N GLU A 144 0.93 -9.96 -11.99
CA GLU A 144 0.59 -8.89 -12.95
C GLU A 144 1.71 -7.83 -13.05
N ASN A 145 2.33 -7.45 -11.93
CA ASN A 145 3.41 -6.49 -11.91
C ASN A 145 4.74 -7.06 -12.43
N VAL A 146 5.06 -8.33 -12.19
CA VAL A 146 6.24 -8.99 -12.77
C VAL A 146 6.11 -9.04 -14.29
N ASP A 147 4.95 -9.45 -14.79
CA ASP A 147 4.65 -9.54 -16.22
C ASP A 147 4.74 -8.16 -16.91
N LEU A 148 4.40 -7.09 -16.19
CA LEU A 148 4.46 -5.71 -16.69
C LEU A 148 5.88 -5.21 -16.97
N ASN A 149 6.92 -5.75 -16.32
CA ASN A 149 8.26 -5.13 -16.29
C ASN A 149 9.33 -5.82 -17.15
N ASN A 150 8.98 -6.83 -17.97
CA ASN A 150 9.91 -7.51 -18.89
C ASN A 150 11.23 -7.92 -18.22
N LEU A 151 11.13 -8.66 -17.12
CA LEU A 151 12.27 -9.06 -16.29
C LEU A 151 13.04 -10.27 -16.88
N GLY A 152 14.21 -10.57 -16.30
CA GLY A 152 15.02 -11.75 -16.63
C GLY A 152 14.45 -13.05 -16.01
N ASP A 153 15.31 -13.87 -15.39
CA ASP A 153 14.87 -15.08 -14.68
C ASP A 153 14.23 -14.71 -13.34
N VAL A 154 12.90 -14.63 -13.31
CA VAL A 154 12.10 -14.35 -12.12
C VAL A 154 11.12 -15.48 -11.85
N THR A 155 11.24 -16.12 -10.69
CA THR A 155 10.30 -17.14 -10.21
C THR A 155 9.51 -16.60 -9.01
N ILE A 156 8.18 -16.68 -9.07
CA ILE A 156 7.30 -16.24 -7.97
C ILE A 156 6.46 -17.40 -7.44
N ASN A 157 6.44 -17.56 -6.12
CA ASN A 157 5.78 -18.68 -5.43
C ASN A 157 4.67 -18.17 -4.52
N ASN A 158 3.47 -18.75 -4.63
CA ASN A 158 2.36 -18.45 -3.73
C ASN A 158 2.39 -19.35 -2.49
N CYS A 159 3.39 -19.15 -1.63
CA CYS A 159 3.50 -19.86 -0.36
C CYS A 159 4.21 -18.99 0.69
N ALA A 160 4.00 -19.35 1.97
CA ALA A 160 4.76 -18.79 3.08
C ALA A 160 6.06 -19.56 3.24
N VAL A 161 7.13 -18.87 3.65
CA VAL A 161 8.39 -19.53 4.03
C VAL A 161 8.40 -19.73 5.54
N GLY A 162 8.64 -20.96 5.97
CA GLY A 162 8.63 -21.38 7.36
C GLY A 162 9.61 -22.52 7.63
N ASN A 163 9.65 -22.99 8.87
CA ASN A 163 10.53 -24.07 9.31
C ASN A 163 10.00 -25.49 9.01
N SER A 164 8.76 -25.60 8.53
CA SER A 164 8.10 -26.85 8.21
C SER A 164 7.00 -26.63 7.18
N ASP A 165 6.64 -27.69 6.46
CA ASP A 165 5.53 -27.67 5.50
C ASP A 165 4.18 -27.67 6.24
N GLY A 166 3.22 -26.93 5.70
CA GLY A 166 1.88 -26.87 6.28
C GLY A 166 1.01 -25.79 5.66
N TYR A 167 -0.16 -25.58 6.25
CA TYR A 167 -1.13 -24.57 5.84
C TYR A 167 -1.38 -23.58 6.98
N ILE A 168 -1.54 -22.31 6.64
CA ILE A 168 -1.91 -21.24 7.56
C ILE A 168 -3.09 -20.46 6.99
N TYR A 169 -3.87 -19.83 7.87
CA TYR A 169 -4.97 -18.95 7.46
C TYR A 169 -4.52 -17.50 7.45
N PHE A 170 -4.94 -16.76 6.42
CA PHE A 170 -4.80 -15.31 6.36
C PHE A 170 -6.12 -14.65 6.75
N THR A 171 -6.02 -13.53 7.48
CA THR A 171 -7.16 -12.63 7.68
C THR A 171 -7.32 -11.75 6.43
N ASN A 172 -8.43 -11.89 5.71
CA ASN A 172 -8.77 -10.98 4.62
C ASN A 172 -9.49 -9.75 5.19
N ASN A 173 -8.78 -8.66 5.41
CA ASN A 173 -9.38 -7.35 5.71
C ASN A 173 -9.60 -6.54 4.43
N ASP A 174 -10.17 -7.16 3.40
CA ASP A 174 -10.47 -6.52 2.12
C ASP A 174 -11.77 -5.69 2.17
N ILE A 175 -11.92 -4.78 3.14
CA ILE A 175 -12.96 -3.72 3.16
C ILE A 175 -12.44 -2.46 3.87
#